data_AF-A0A1I7UJ72-F1
#
_entry.id   AF-A0A1I7UJ72-F1
#
_cell.length_a   1.000
_cell.length_b   1.000
_cell.length_c   1.000
_cell.angle_alpha   90.00
_cell.angle_beta   90.00
_cell.angle_gamma   90.00
#
_symmetry.space_group_name_H-M   'P 1'
#
loop_
_entity.id
_entity.type
_entity.pdbx_description
1 polymer ?
#
loop_
_entity_poly.entity_id
_entity_poly.type
_entity_poly.pdbx_seq_one_letter_code
_entity_poly.pdbx_strand_id
1 'polypeptide(L)'
;MTTGSNDFYYSNKYEDDEFEYRHVHVTKDVAKLIPKNRLMSETEWRSLGIQQSPGWIHYMIHGPERHVLLFRRPLPGVPAKSVRGGAGAAGGGGGASAVGCR
;
A
#
# COMPACT_ATOMS: atom_id res chain seq x y z
N MET A 1 10.38 15.45 -9.25
CA MET A 1 10.74 14.61 -8.09
C MET A 1 9.98 15.19 -6.90
N THR A 2 8.91 14.56 -6.45
CA THR A 2 8.07 15.12 -5.37
C THR A 2 8.56 14.57 -4.03
N THR A 3 9.49 15.28 -3.40
CA THR A 3 9.82 15.07 -1.99
C THR A 3 8.65 15.58 -1.16
N GLY A 4 7.70 14.70 -0.84
CA GLY A 4 6.82 14.92 0.31
C GLY A 4 7.67 15.00 1.58
N SER A 5 7.15 15.58 2.65
CA SER A 5 7.88 15.89 3.89
C SER A 5 8.55 14.71 4.62
N ASN A 6 8.51 13.50 4.06
CA ASN A 6 9.27 12.34 4.49
C ASN A 6 10.24 11.95 3.38
N ASP A 7 11.52 11.77 3.75
CA ASP A 7 12.66 11.38 2.90
C ASP A 7 12.52 9.93 2.37
N PHE A 8 11.40 9.63 1.73
CA PHE A 8 11.09 8.32 1.19
C PHE A 8 11.46 8.27 -0.29
N TYR A 9 12.15 7.21 -0.67
CA TYR A 9 12.55 6.98 -2.05
C TYR A 9 11.59 5.97 -2.69
N TYR A 10 10.99 6.37 -3.82
CA TYR A 10 10.06 5.56 -4.58
C TYR A 10 10.76 5.09 -5.86
N SER A 11 10.85 3.77 -6.04
CA SER A 11 11.45 3.22 -7.24
C SER A 11 10.54 3.29 -8.45
N ASN A 12 11.14 3.05 -9.62
CA ASN A 12 10.43 2.89 -10.86
C ASN A 12 9.47 1.70 -10.77
N LYS A 13 8.32 1.84 -11.43
CA LYS A 13 7.36 0.74 -11.56
C LYS A 13 7.91 -0.25 -12.59
N TYR A 14 7.73 -1.53 -12.33
CA TYR A 14 7.93 -2.58 -13.32
C TYR A 14 6.68 -3.46 -13.32
N GLU A 15 6.28 -3.93 -14.48
CA GLU A 15 5.07 -4.73 -14.66
C GLU A 15 5.44 -6.07 -15.28
N ASP A 16 4.71 -7.12 -14.88
CA ASP A 16 4.65 -8.39 -15.58
C ASP A 16 3.25 -8.57 -16.20
N ASP A 17 2.96 -9.75 -16.73
CA ASP A 17 1.67 -10.02 -17.42
C ASP A 17 0.44 -9.88 -16.50
N GLU A 18 0.62 -9.95 -15.18
CA GLU A 18 -0.50 -9.97 -14.22
C GLU A 18 -0.49 -8.79 -13.22
N PHE A 19 0.68 -8.29 -12.83
CA PHE A 19 0.83 -7.30 -11.77
C PHE A 19 1.87 -6.20 -12.10
N GLU A 20 1.64 -5.01 -11.54
CA GLU A 20 2.59 -3.91 -11.44
C GLU A 20 3.26 -3.95 -10.06
N TYR A 21 4.57 -3.77 -10.00
CA TYR A 21 5.38 -3.80 -8.80
C TYR A 21 6.14 -2.49 -8.61
N ARG A 22 6.42 -2.20 -7.34
CA ARG A 22 7.25 -1.08 -6.92
C ARG A 22 7.84 -1.39 -5.56
N HIS A 23 9.06 -0.91 -5.32
CA HIS A 23 9.61 -0.84 -3.97
C HIS A 23 9.72 0.60 -3.48
N VAL A 24 9.46 0.77 -2.18
CA VAL A 24 9.60 2.05 -1.48
C VAL A 24 10.63 1.88 -0.39
N HIS A 25 11.64 2.75 -0.40
CA HIS A 25 12.65 2.82 0.63
C HIS A 25 12.20 3.87 1.64
N VAL A 26 11.94 3.41 2.85
CA VAL A 26 11.60 4.26 3.98
C VAL A 26 12.85 4.59 4.79
N THR A 27 12.76 5.61 5.64
CA THR A 27 13.83 5.93 6.58
C THR A 27 13.98 4.82 7.63
N LYS A 28 15.17 4.74 8.25
CA LYS A 28 15.47 3.74 9.28
C LYS A 28 14.56 3.86 10.50
N ASP A 29 14.03 5.04 10.78
CA ASP A 29 13.14 5.28 11.93
C ASP A 29 11.76 4.70 11.69
N VAL A 30 11.21 4.88 10.49
CA VAL A 30 9.95 4.25 10.08
C VAL A 30 10.12 2.73 9.99
N ALA A 31 11.27 2.26 9.51
CA ALA A 31 11.56 0.82 9.45
C ALA A 31 11.52 0.10 10.81
N LYS A 32 11.73 0.82 11.92
CA LYS A 32 11.61 0.25 13.29
C LYS A 32 10.15 0.05 13.70
N LEU A 33 9.23 0.85 13.16
CA LEU A 33 7.79 0.79 13.43
C LEU A 33 7.09 -0.31 12.62
N ILE A 34 7.71 -0.76 11.52
CA ILE A 34 7.14 -1.77 10.64
C ILE A 34 7.12 -3.15 11.35
N PRO A 35 5.96 -3.83 11.40
CA PRO A 35 5.86 -5.16 11.99
C PRO A 35 6.68 -6.19 11.22
N LYS A 36 7.41 -7.03 11.95
CA LYS A 36 8.31 -8.05 11.37
C LYS A 36 7.61 -9.36 11.02
N ASN A 37 6.48 -9.61 11.67
CA ASN A 37 5.75 -10.88 11.63
C ASN A 37 4.51 -10.83 10.74
N ARG A 38 4.17 -9.65 10.18
CA ARG A 38 2.91 -9.45 9.47
C ARG A 38 3.06 -8.41 8.35
N LEU A 39 2.38 -8.65 7.24
CA LEU A 39 2.20 -7.67 6.16
C LEU A 39 1.28 -6.51 6.61
N MET A 40 1.56 -5.32 6.07
CA MET A 40 0.79 -4.11 6.35
C MET A 40 -0.37 -3.96 5.36
N SER A 41 -1.55 -3.56 5.86
CA SER A 41 -2.68 -3.18 5.01
C SER A 41 -2.49 -1.76 4.44
N GLU A 42 -3.33 -1.38 3.47
CA GLU A 42 -3.33 -0.03 2.86
C GLU A 42 -3.29 1.10 3.89
N THR A 43 -4.11 1.00 4.92
CA THR A 43 -4.21 2.02 5.98
C THR A 43 -2.94 2.10 6.81
N GLU A 44 -2.33 0.97 7.17
CA GLU A 44 -1.16 0.90 8.05
C GLU A 44 0.04 1.59 7.41
N TRP A 45 0.36 1.25 6.16
CA TRP A 45 1.50 1.86 5.47
C TRP A 45 1.23 3.32 5.09
N ARG A 46 -0.02 3.72 4.85
CA ARG A 46 -0.37 5.15 4.69
C ARG A 46 -0.17 5.92 5.98
N SER A 47 -0.48 5.31 7.13
CA SER A 47 -0.27 5.94 8.44
C SER A 47 1.22 6.16 8.76
N LEU A 48 2.11 5.35 8.20
CA LEU A 48 3.57 5.56 8.26
C LEU A 48 4.05 6.73 7.36
N GLY A 49 3.14 7.35 6.60
CA GLY A 49 3.43 8.48 5.72
C GLY A 49 3.78 8.08 4.28
N ILE A 50 3.67 6.81 3.91
CA ILE A 50 3.91 6.37 2.52
C ILE A 50 2.73 6.83 1.67
N GLN A 51 3.03 7.58 0.61
CA GLN A 51 2.03 8.15 -0.28
C GLN A 51 2.15 7.52 -1.67
N GLN A 52 1.13 6.76 -2.05
CA GLN A 52 1.01 6.15 -3.36
C GLN A 52 -0.46 6.03 -3.76
N SER A 53 -0.70 5.78 -5.05
CA SER A 53 -2.04 5.55 -5.60
C SER A 53 -2.78 4.43 -4.85
N PRO A 54 -4.12 4.38 -4.91
CA PRO A 54 -4.86 3.26 -4.33
C PRO A 54 -4.58 1.93 -5.06
N GLY A 55 -4.76 0.82 -4.35
CA GLY A 55 -4.69 -0.54 -4.93
C GLY A 55 -3.33 -1.23 -4.82
N TRP A 56 -2.36 -0.61 -4.16
CA TRP A 56 -1.06 -1.24 -3.88
C TRP A 56 -1.13 -2.13 -2.64
N ILE A 57 -0.62 -3.35 -2.80
CA ILE A 57 -0.65 -4.41 -1.79
C ILE A 57 0.78 -4.72 -1.37
N HIS A 58 1.09 -4.55 -0.09
CA HIS A 58 2.37 -4.98 0.48
C HIS A 58 2.37 -6.51 0.55
N TYR A 59 3.19 -7.17 -0.27
CA TYR A 59 3.09 -8.62 -0.46
C TYR A 59 4.23 -9.41 0.19
N MET A 60 5.39 -8.80 0.43
CA MET A 60 6.55 -9.47 1.02
C MET A 60 7.33 -8.54 1.95
N ILE A 61 7.77 -9.10 3.08
CA ILE A 61 8.69 -8.45 4.03
C ILE A 61 10.11 -8.88 3.69
N HIS A 62 10.99 -7.92 3.42
CA HIS A 62 12.41 -8.22 3.23
C HIS A 62 13.13 -8.25 4.59
N GLY A 63 13.59 -9.43 5.00
CA GLY A 63 14.25 -9.64 6.30
C GLY A 63 15.58 -8.89 6.49
N PRO A 64 16.51 -8.93 5.53
CA PRO A 64 17.80 -8.23 5.61
C PRO A 64 17.67 -6.71 5.56
N GLU A 65 16.83 -6.19 4.66
CA GLU A 65 16.62 -4.75 4.43
C GLU A 65 15.17 -4.34 4.75
N ARG A 66 14.84 -4.22 6.04
CA ARG A 66 13.48 -3.85 6.49
C ARG A 66 13.00 -2.46 6.06
N HIS A 67 13.92 -1.62 5.62
CA HIS A 67 13.61 -0.29 5.13
C HIS A 67 13.13 -0.31 3.68
N VAL A 68 13.13 -1.48 3.02
CA VAL A 68 12.60 -1.67 1.67
C VAL A 68 11.25 -2.38 1.76
N LEU A 69 10.20 -1.69 1.33
CA LEU A 69 8.84 -2.21 1.27
C LEU A 69 8.46 -2.56 -0.17
N LEU A 70 8.00 -3.79 -0.37
CA LEU A 70 7.62 -4.30 -1.70
C LEU A 70 6.11 -4.28 -1.89
N PHE A 71 5.66 -3.55 -2.90
CA PHE A 71 4.26 -3.44 -3.25
C PHE A 71 4.00 -4.08 -4.61
N ARG A 72 2.81 -4.68 -4.75
CA ARG A 72 2.25 -5.16 -6.03
C ARG A 72 0.83 -4.63 -6.22
N ARG A 73 0.39 -4.45 -7.46
CA ARG A 73 -0.95 -3.97 -7.82
C ARG A 73 -1.41 -4.71 -9.08
N PRO A 74 -2.63 -5.28 -9.12
CA PRO A 74 -3.12 -5.96 -10.32
C PRO A 74 -3.30 -4.98 -11.48
N LEU A 75 -2.96 -5.42 -12.70
CA LEU A 75 -3.10 -4.61 -13.90
C LEU A 75 -4.56 -4.50 -14.35
N PRO A 76 -4.99 -3.34 -14.89
CA PRO A 76 -6.32 -3.16 -15.45
C PRO A 76 -6.44 -3.93 -16.77
N GLY A 77 -6.94 -5.16 -16.71
CA GLY A 77 -7.10 -6.03 -17.88
C GLY A 77 -7.02 -7.52 -17.57
N VAL A 78 -6.48 -7.88 -16.41
CA VAL A 78 -6.40 -9.27 -15.96
C VAL A 78 -7.72 -9.67 -15.31
N PRO A 79 -8.45 -10.67 -15.81
CA PRO A 79 -9.74 -11.06 -15.24
C PRO A 79 -9.54 -11.54 -13.80
N ALA A 80 -10.31 -10.97 -12.87
CA ALA A 80 -10.24 -11.11 -11.41
C ALA A 80 -10.52 -12.53 -10.84
N LYS A 81 -10.28 -13.61 -11.62
CA LYS A 81 -10.46 -14.99 -11.18
C LYS A 81 -9.34 -15.51 -10.26
N SER A 82 -8.21 -14.81 -10.14
CA SER A 82 -7.05 -15.27 -9.36
C SER A 82 -6.79 -14.51 -8.04
N VAL A 83 -7.41 -13.34 -7.82
CA VAL A 83 -7.08 -12.43 -6.70
C VAL A 83 -8.04 -12.55 -5.51
N ARG A 84 -8.57 -13.74 -5.24
CA ARG A 84 -9.38 -14.00 -4.02
C ARG A 84 -8.51 -14.64 -2.95
N GLY A 85 -7.72 -13.81 -2.26
CA GLY A 85 -7.01 -14.19 -1.05
C GLY A 85 -6.94 -13.03 -0.06
N GLY A 86 -7.89 -12.99 0.89
CA GLY A 86 -7.81 -12.12 2.07
C GLY A 86 -8.90 -11.06 2.20
N ALA A 87 -10.19 -11.45 2.16
CA ALA A 87 -11.28 -10.57 2.59
C ALA A 87 -11.32 -10.50 4.13
N GLY A 88 -10.72 -9.46 4.70
CA GLY A 88 -11.02 -9.00 6.05
C GLY A 88 -12.37 -8.29 6.03
N ALA A 89 -13.37 -8.88 6.68
CA ALA A 89 -14.70 -8.31 6.82
C ALA A 89 -14.66 -7.10 7.77
N ALA A 90 -15.05 -5.93 7.26
CA ALA A 90 -15.50 -4.80 8.07
C ALA A 90 -16.77 -4.24 7.39
N GLY A 91 -17.94 -4.69 7.86
CA GLY A 91 -19.19 -3.93 7.66
C GLY A 91 -19.13 -2.65 8.50
N GLY A 92 -19.70 -1.51 8.12
CA GLY A 92 -20.81 -1.30 7.19
C GLY A 92 -21.99 -0.72 7.98
N GLY A 93 -22.18 0.60 7.89
CA GLY A 93 -23.32 1.35 8.43
C GLY A 93 -22.87 2.78 8.74
N GLY A 94 -23.26 3.84 8.03
CA GLY A 94 -24.47 4.09 7.26
C GLY A 94 -25.09 5.36 7.84
N GLY A 95 -25.19 6.43 7.05
CA GLY A 95 -25.77 7.68 7.55
C GLY A 95 -25.49 8.89 6.65
N ALA A 96 -26.12 8.90 5.48
CA ALA A 96 -26.25 10.09 4.66
C ALA A 96 -27.13 11.14 5.38
N SER A 97 -26.78 12.42 5.27
CA SER A 97 -27.64 13.39 4.56
C SER A 97 -27.00 14.76 4.47
N ALA A 98 -27.21 15.31 3.29
CA ALA A 98 -26.69 16.54 2.76
C ALA A 98 -27.52 17.76 3.20
N VAL A 99 -26.90 18.93 3.07
CA VAL A 99 -27.48 20.22 2.66
C VAL A 99 -28.58 20.83 3.54
N GLY A 100 -28.25 22.00 4.08
CA GLY A 100 -29.19 22.97 4.59
C GLY A 100 -28.55 24.35 4.70
N CYS A 101 -28.29 25.00 3.57
CA CYS A 101 -28.06 26.44 3.53
C CYS A 101 -29.40 27.15 3.79
N ARG A 102 -29.51 27.83 4.93
CA ARG A 102 -30.30 29.06 5.06
C ARG A 102 -30.00 29.75 6.40
#